data_AF-A0A7C4GJ62-F1
#
_entry.id   AF-A0A7C4GJ62-F1
#
_cell.length_a   1.000
_cell.length_b   1.000
_cell.length_c   1.000
_cell.angle_alpha   90.00
_cell.angle_beta   90.00
_cell.angle_gamma   90.00
#
_symmetry.space_group_name_H-M   'P 1'
#
loop_
_entity.id
_entity.type
_entity.pdbx_description
1 polymer ?
#
loop_
_entity_poly.entity_id
_entity_poly.type
_entity_poly.pdbx_seq_one_letter_code
_entity_poly.pdbx_strand_id
1 'polypeptide(L)' 'MIKFILGKKLGMTTLFKDFKAIPVTLVEILPCVVTNIKTKEKDGYPAIQVGCGEKKKVKKPVLGQVHNLGKFRFI' A
#
# COMPACT_ATOMS: atom_id res chain seq x y z
N MET A 1 -7.92 2.86 16.94
CA MET A 1 -7.69 3.28 15.53
C MET A 1 -6.40 2.62 15.05
N ILE A 2 -6.48 1.65 14.15
CA ILE A 2 -5.31 0.92 13.66
C ILE A 2 -4.77 1.70 12.45
N LYS A 3 -3.50 2.12 12.52
CA LYS A 3 -2.80 2.80 11.42
C LYS A 3 -1.95 1.77 10.70
N PHE A 4 -1.99 1.76 9.36
CA PHE A 4 -1.12 0.94 8.53
C PHE A 4 -0.71 1.69 7.27
N ILE A 5 0.37 1.24 6.65
CA ILE A 5 0.86 1.72 5.35
C ILE A 5 1.30 0.51 4.52
N LEU A 6 1.25 0.62 3.20
CA LEU A 6 1.82 -0.40 2.32
C LEU A 6 3.22 0.04 1.90
N GLY A 7 4.14 -0.91 1.86
CA GLY A 7 5.51 -0.69 1.45
C GLY A 7 6.09 -1.94 0.81
N LYS A 8 7.13 -1.75 -0.01
CA LYS A 8 7.85 -2.82 -0.67
C LYS A 8 9.16 -3.09 0.09
N LYS A 9 9.38 -4.34 0.48
CA LYS A 9 10.67 -4.78 1.04
C LYS A 9 11.75 -4.64 -0.04
N LEU A 10 12.74 -3.79 0.19
CA LEU A 10 13.89 -3.61 -0.70
C LEU A 10 15.02 -4.59 -0.36
N GLY A 11 15.25 -4.82 0.93
CA GLY A 11 16.35 -5.65 1.40
C GLY A 11 16.59 -5.49 2.88
N MET A 12 17.71 -6.03 3.33
CA MET A 12 18.16 -5.95 4.72
C MET A 12 19.57 -5.38 4.74
N THR A 13 19.85 -4.54 5.72
CA THR A 13 21.18 -3.97 5.95
C THR A 13 21.43 -3.83 7.44
N THR A 14 22.65 -3.50 7.82
CA THR A 14 23.02 -3.28 9.22
C THR A 14 23.29 -1.81 9.42
N LEU A 15 22.56 -1.18 10.34
CA LEU A 15 22.85 0.17 10.82
C LEU A 15 23.80 0.08 12.01
N PHE A 16 24.92 0.78 11.93
CA PHE A 16 25.83 0.94 13.05
C PHE A 16 25.49 2.24 13.79
N LYS A 17 25.10 2.13 15.05
CA LYS A 17 24.77 3.27 15.91
C LYS A 17 25.17 2.96 17.34
N ASP A 18 25.80 3.92 18.03
CA ASP A 18 26.19 3.82 19.44
C ASP A 18 26.99 2.54 19.76
N PHE A 19 27.98 2.22 18.91
CA PHE A 19 28.81 1.00 18.96
C PHE A 19 28.03 -0.33 18.85
N LYS A 20 26.77 -0.29 18.40
CA LYS A 20 25.94 -1.48 18.18
C LYS A 20 25.64 -1.66 16.69
N ALA A 21 25.63 -2.92 16.25
CA ALA A 21 25.17 -3.34 14.94
C ALA A 21 23.68 -3.72 15.03
N ILE A 22 22.81 -2.97 14.36
CA ILE A 22 21.36 -3.17 14.37
C ILE A 22 20.93 -3.69 12.99
N PRO A 23 20.44 -4.94 12.87
CA PRO A 23 19.91 -5.44 11.60
C PRO A 23 18.57 -4.76 11.32
N VAL A 24 18.44 -4.15 10.14
CA VAL A 24 17.24 -3.43 9.72
C VAL A 24 16.77 -3.90 8.35
N THR A 25 15.46 -3.77 8.13
CA THR A 25 14.85 -4.01 6.81
C THR A 25 14.56 -2.67 6.15
N LEU A 26 15.05 -2.50 4.93
CA LEU A 26 14.73 -1.35 4.09
C LEU A 26 13.36 -1.58 3.45
N VAL A 27 12.43 -0.67 3.72
CA VAL A 27 11.07 -0.67 3.16
C VAL A 27 10.86 0.62 2.37
N GLU A 28 10.58 0.49 1.08
CA GLU A 28 10.17 1.61 0.22
C GLU A 28 8.68 1.87 0.42
N ILE A 29 8.33 3.12 0.71
CA ILE A 29 6.94 3.56 0.87
C ILE A 29 6.54 4.35 -0.36
N LEU A 30 5.42 3.96 -0.96
CA LEU A 30 4.79 4.68 -2.06
C LEU A 30 3.52 5.37 -1.55
N PRO A 31 3.04 6.44 -2.20
CA PRO A 31 1.76 7.04 -1.88
C PRO A 31 0.64 6.00 -1.92
N CYS A 32 -0.13 5.94 -0.84
CA CYS A 32 -1.21 4.99 -0.67
C CYS A 32 -2.54 5.74 -0.63
N VAL A 33 -3.34 5.53 -1.67
CA VAL A 33 -4.59 6.24 -1.92
C VAL A 33 -5.74 5.30 -1.57
N VAL A 34 -6.70 5.79 -0.79
CA VAL A 34 -7.91 5.03 -0.47
C VAL A 34 -8.79 4.95 -1.72
N THR A 35 -9.03 3.74 -2.22
CA THR A 35 -9.82 3.52 -3.44
C THR A 35 -11.26 3.15 -3.14
N ASN A 36 -11.51 2.43 -2.04
CA ASN A 36 -12.86 2.04 -1.63
C ASN A 36 -12.94 1.88 -0.10
N ILE A 37 -14.09 2.20 0.47
CA ILE A 37 -14.41 2.03 1.88
C ILE A 37 -15.53 0.99 1.97
N LYS A 38 -15.19 -0.18 2.52
CA LYS A 38 -16.15 -1.28 2.73
C LYS A 38 -16.86 -1.09 4.05
N THR A 39 -18.19 -1.18 4.02
CA THR A 39 -19.03 -1.04 5.20
C THR A 39 -19.73 -2.35 5.53
N LYS A 40 -20.11 -2.54 6.80
CA LYS A 40 -20.76 -3.77 7.24
C LYS A 40 -22.09 -4.03 6.52
N GLU A 41 -22.81 -2.98 6.15
CA GLU A 41 -24.11 -3.05 5.45
C GLU A 41 -23.99 -3.51 4.00
N LYS A 42 -22.96 -3.06 3.28
CA LYS A 42 -22.78 -3.37 1.85
C LYS A 42 -21.89 -4.59 1.62
N ASP A 43 -20.88 -4.78 2.46
CA ASP A 43 -19.80 -5.76 2.24
C ASP A 43 -19.73 -6.84 3.31
N GLY A 44 -20.53 -6.76 4.39
CA GLY A 44 -20.54 -7.72 5.49
C GLY A 44 -19.45 -7.49 6.55
N TYR A 45 -18.49 -6.59 6.30
CA TYR A 45 -17.42 -6.26 7.25
C TYR A 45 -16.84 -4.86 7.01
N PRO A 46 -16.29 -4.19 8.05
CA PRO A 46 -15.57 -2.94 7.89
C PRO A 46 -14.16 -3.17 7.35
N ALA A 47 -13.82 -2.57 6.21
CA ALA A 47 -12.46 -2.59 5.66
C ALA A 47 -12.17 -1.38 4.75
N ILE A 48 -10.90 -1.13 4.48
CA ILE A 48 -10.45 -0.06 3.58
C ILE A 48 -9.62 -0.71 2.48
N GLN A 49 -9.97 -0.44 1.23
CA GLN A 49 -9.18 -0.80 0.06
C GLN A 49 -8.24 0.37 -0.29
N VAL A 50 -6.97 0.05 -0.52
CA VAL A 50 -5.91 1.02 -0.76
C VAL A 50 -5.16 0.62 -2.01
N GLY A 51 -4.99 1.58 -2.93
CA GLY A 51 -4.13 1.45 -4.10
C GLY A 51 -2.79 2.14 -3.88
N CYS A 52 -1.68 1.48 -4.21
CA CYS A 52 -0.34 2.10 -4.15
C CYS A 52 0.51 1.79 -5.39
N GLY A 53 1.45 2.69 -5.67
CA GLY A 53 2.38 2.63 -6.80
C GLY A 53 1.72 2.85 -8.16
N GLU A 54 2.52 3.09 -9.20
CA GLU A 54 2.02 3.40 -10.55
C GLU A 54 2.28 2.28 -11.55
N LYS A 55 1.32 2.07 -12.46
CA LYS A 55 1.42 1.10 -13.56
C LYS A 55 0.99 1.75 -14.89
N LYS A 56 1.82 1.65 -15.92
CA LYS A 56 1.53 2.23 -17.24
C LYS A 56 0.24 1.70 -17.89
N LYS A 57 -0.04 0.39 -17.74
CA LYS A 57 -1.20 -0.29 -18.32
C LYS A 57 -2.03 -0.99 -17.23
N VAL A 58 -3.32 -0.65 -17.17
CA VAL A 58 -4.31 -1.22 -16.25
C VAL A 58 -5.50 -1.71 -17.07
N LYS A 59 -6.12 -2.83 -16.68
CA LYS A 59 -7.30 -3.38 -17.38
C LYS A 59 -8.50 -2.45 -17.14
N LYS A 60 -9.36 -2.26 -18.16
CA LYS A 60 -10.55 -1.38 -18.07
C LYS A 60 -11.45 -1.63 -16.84
N PRO A 61 -11.76 -2.88 -16.44
CA PRO A 61 -12.58 -3.13 -15.26
C PRO A 61 -11.97 -2.59 -13.95
N VAL A 62 -10.65 -2.73 -13.80
CA VAL A 62 -9.92 -2.25 -12.61
C VAL A 62 -9.94 -0.72 -12.57
N LEU A 63 -9.83 -0.06 -13.72
CA LEU A 63 -9.92 1.40 -13.80
C LEU A 63 -11.29 1.93 -13.37
N GLY A 64 -12.36 1.22 -13.77
CA GLY A 64 -13.73 1.51 -13.34
C GLY A 64 -13.94 1.29 -11.84
N GLN A 65 -13.40 0.20 -11.30
CA GLN A 65 -13.47 -0.11 -9.86
C GLN A 65 -12.82 0.98 -8.99
N VAL A 66 -11.75 1.62 -9.47
CA VAL A 66 -11.06 2.70 -8.72
C VAL A 66 -11.58 4.09 -9.06
N HIS A 67 -12.72 4.21 -9.74
CA HIS A 67 -13.33 5.49 -10.11
C HIS A 67 -12.35 6.45 -10.82
N ASN A 68 -11.44 5.92 -11.65
CA ASN A 68 -10.38 6.70 -12.33
C ASN A 68 -9.44 7.50 -11.40
N LEU A 69 -9.35 7.15 -10.11
CA LEU A 69 -8.46 7.81 -9.14
C LEU A 69 -6.97 7.69 -9.47
N GLY A 70 -6.60 6.69 -10.28
CA GLY A 70 -5.22 6.50 -10.72
C GLY A 70 -4.98 5.14 -11.33
N LYS A 71 -3.83 4.98 -11.97
CA LYS A 71 -3.37 3.69 -12.49
C LYS A 71 -2.48 3.00 -11.47
N PHE A 72 -3.10 2.38 -10.47
CA PHE A 72 -2.37 1.75 -9.37
C PHE A 72 -1.69 0.44 -9.80
N ARG A 73 -0.50 0.19 -9.23
CA ARG A 73 0.24 -1.07 -9.45
C ARG A 73 -0.24 -2.17 -8.51
N PHE A 74 -0.54 -1.82 -7.26
CA PHE A 74 -1.01 -2.72 -6.22
C PHE A 74 -2.38 -2.23 -5.73
N ILE A 75 -3.35 -3.14 -5.65
CA ILE A 75 -4.72 -2.87 -5.21
C ILE A 75 -5.42 -4.12 -4.69
#